data_AF-H3ZDS5-F1
#
_entry.id   AF-H3ZDS5-F1
#
_cell.length_a   1.000
_cell.length_b   1.000
_cell.length_c   1.000
_cell.angle_alpha   90.00
_cell.angle_beta   90.00
_cell.angle_gamma   90.00
#
_symmetry.space_group_name_H-M   'P 1'
#
loop_
_entity.id
_entity.type
_entity.pdbx_description
1 polymer ?
#
loop_
_entity_poly.entity_id
_entity_poly.type
_entity_poly.pdbx_seq_one_letter_code
_entity_poly.pdbx_strand_id
1 'polypeptide(L)'
;MPEIIFKLGAEGGSITLMGRRLDENVWLYSLLSSDCSEDRALSVERNFYVSTKESESSSWADAIKLLDHYPCWYLLFPIEIHHDFKSAIFDEVEKRGGSDALKSWFEYQ
;
A
#
# COMPACT_ATOMS: atom_id res chain seq x y z
N MET A 1 8.71 -10.67 11.80
CA MET A 1 7.32 -10.18 12.04
C MET A 1 6.92 -9.35 10.84
N PRO A 2 5.63 -9.24 10.46
CA PRO A 2 5.22 -8.31 9.42
C PRO A 2 5.38 -6.87 9.93
N GLU A 3 5.91 -6.01 9.07
CA GLU A 3 6.16 -4.58 9.34
C GLU A 3 5.29 -3.75 8.39
N ILE A 4 4.84 -2.58 8.85
CA ILE A 4 4.07 -1.66 7.99
C ILE A 4 5.05 -0.91 7.10
N ILE A 5 4.91 -1.08 5.78
CA ILE A 5 5.74 -0.39 4.79
C ILE A 5 5.14 0.97 4.48
N PHE A 6 3.82 1.05 4.32
CA PHE A 6 3.10 2.31 4.34
C PHE A 6 1.61 2.09 4.63
N LYS A 7 0.95 3.16 5.02
CA LYS A 7 -0.48 3.26 5.25
C LYS A 7 -1.01 4.54 4.66
N LEU A 8 -2.05 4.44 3.84
CA LEU A 8 -2.75 5.56 3.19
C LEU A 8 -4.17 5.64 3.73
N GLY A 9 -4.64 6.85 3.99
CA GLY A 9 -6.02 7.14 4.34
C GLY A 9 -6.88 7.28 3.10
N ALA A 10 -7.98 6.55 3.03
CA ALA A 10 -9.00 6.67 1.99
C ALA A 10 -10.33 7.12 2.61
N GLU A 11 -11.24 7.67 1.81
CA GLU A 11 -12.58 8.00 2.30
C GLU A 11 -13.31 6.72 2.76
N GLY A 12 -13.58 6.62 4.06
CA GLY A 12 -14.22 5.44 4.66
C GLY A 12 -13.29 4.27 4.96
N GLY A 13 -11.96 4.46 4.88
CA GLY A 13 -11.02 3.35 5.06
C GLY A 13 -9.55 3.69 5.10
N SER A 14 -8.72 2.64 5.00
CA SER A 14 -7.27 2.81 4.77
C SER A 14 -6.69 1.66 3.98
N ILE A 15 -5.66 1.97 3.19
CA ILE A 15 -4.87 1.00 2.44
C ILE A 15 -3.52 0.88 3.14
N THR A 16 -3.19 -0.30 3.63
CA THR A 16 -1.93 -0.57 4.34
C THR A 16 -1.14 -1.62 3.59
N LEU A 17 0.07 -1.28 3.15
CA LEU A 17 1.02 -2.28 2.66
C LEU A 17 1.89 -2.77 3.80
N MET A 18 1.85 -4.07 4.04
CA MET A 18 2.73 -4.75 5.00
C MET A 18 3.83 -5.50 4.25
N GLY A 19 5.01 -5.52 4.83
CA GLY A 19 6.16 -6.26 4.35
C GLY A 19 6.59 -7.27 5.41
N ARG A 20 6.72 -8.53 5.04
CA ARG A 20 7.27 -9.57 5.91
C ARG A 20 8.57 -10.05 5.31
N ARG A 21 9.66 -9.89 6.06
CA ARG A 21 10.95 -10.48 5.68
C ARG A 21 10.90 -12.00 5.82
N LEU A 22 11.05 -12.71 4.70
CA LEU A 22 11.15 -14.17 4.64
C LEU A 22 12.61 -14.61 4.79
N ASP A 23 13.52 -13.96 4.05
CA ASP A 23 14.96 -14.25 4.01
C ASP A 23 15.77 -12.94 3.90
N GLU A 24 17.11 -13.03 3.91
CA GLU A 24 18.00 -11.85 3.90
C GLU A 24 17.67 -10.83 2.79
N ASN A 25 17.21 -11.30 1.62
CA ASN A 25 16.82 -10.46 0.48
C ASN A 25 15.38 -10.68 -0.02
N VAL A 26 14.57 -11.50 0.67
CA VAL A 26 13.20 -11.81 0.23
C VAL A 26 12.20 -11.13 1.16
N TRP A 27 11.46 -10.18 0.61
CA TRP A 27 10.36 -9.52 1.28
C TRP A 27 9.05 -9.97 0.66
N LEU A 28 8.14 -10.47 1.47
CA LEU A 28 6.76 -10.70 1.07
C LEU A 28 5.94 -9.46 1.35
N TYR A 29 5.39 -8.87 0.30
CA TYR A 29 4.47 -7.75 0.44
C TYR A 29 3.02 -8.25 0.48
N SER A 30 2.18 -7.62 1.31
CA SER A 30 0.76 -7.93 1.43
C SER A 30 -0.01 -6.64 1.58
N LEU A 31 -1.07 -6.47 0.79
CA LEU A 31 -1.92 -5.29 0.84
C LEU A 31 -3.15 -5.56 1.73
N LEU A 32 -3.44 -4.63 2.63
CA LEU A 32 -4.56 -4.67 3.56
C LEU A 32 -5.43 -3.45 3.32
N SER A 33 -6.60 -3.62 2.71
CA SER A 33 -7.58 -2.55 2.55
C SER A 33 -8.71 -2.72 3.56
N SER A 34 -8.86 -1.76 4.46
CA SER A 34 -10.02 -1.66 5.34
C SER A 34 -11.01 -0.69 4.70
N ASP A 35 -11.78 -1.15 3.72
CA ASP A 35 -12.92 -0.41 3.18
C ASP A 35 -14.15 -0.73 4.04
N CYS A 36 -14.78 0.28 4.63
CA CYS A 36 -16.01 0.10 5.43
C CYS A 36 -17.28 0.03 4.56
N SER A 37 -17.15 0.01 3.23
CA SER A 37 -18.30 -0.13 2.33
C SER A 37 -18.79 -1.58 2.35
N GLU A 38 -19.96 -1.79 2.97
CA GLU A 38 -20.66 -3.08 3.07
C GLU A 38 -21.08 -3.70 1.70
N ASP A 39 -20.72 -3.11 0.56
CA ASP A 39 -21.14 -3.55 -0.78
C ASP A 39 -19.96 -3.97 -1.66
N ARG A 40 -19.16 -4.93 -1.17
CA ARG A 40 -18.40 -5.81 -2.08
C ARG A 40 -18.43 -7.24 -1.57
N ALA A 41 -19.66 -7.69 -1.37
CA ALA A 41 -20.02 -9.08 -1.14
C ALA A 41 -19.66 -9.95 -2.35
N LEU A 42 -18.39 -10.30 -2.55
CA LEU A 42 -17.99 -11.59 -3.11
C LEU A 42 -16.56 -11.94 -2.66
N SER A 43 -16.54 -12.81 -1.65
CA SER A 43 -15.43 -13.66 -1.18
C SER A 43 -14.78 -13.21 0.12
N VAL A 44 -14.99 -14.06 1.13
CA VAL A 44 -14.15 -14.35 2.30
C VAL A 44 -14.18 -13.35 3.46
N GLU A 45 -14.91 -13.75 4.49
CA GLU A 45 -14.86 -13.28 5.86
C GLU A 45 -13.47 -12.80 6.35
N ARG A 46 -13.48 -11.79 7.24
CA ARG A 46 -12.58 -11.67 8.41
C ARG A 46 -11.14 -11.26 8.11
N ASN A 47 -10.75 -10.04 8.50
CA ASN A 47 -9.37 -9.54 8.47
C ASN A 47 -8.64 -9.95 7.18
N PHE A 48 -9.01 -9.33 6.06
CA PHE A 48 -8.38 -9.58 4.77
C PHE A 48 -6.89 -9.17 4.79
N TYR A 49 -6.05 -10.05 5.36
CA TYR A 49 -4.83 -10.43 4.67
C TYR A 49 -5.32 -10.86 3.30
N VAL A 50 -5.13 -10.03 2.27
CA VAL A 50 -5.08 -10.56 0.91
C VAL A 50 -3.81 -11.40 0.83
N SER A 51 -3.84 -12.57 1.49
CA SER A 51 -3.02 -13.72 1.17
C SER A 51 -3.80 -14.48 0.11
N THR A 52 -4.08 -13.83 -1.01
CA THR A 52 -4.08 -14.58 -2.27
C THR A 52 -2.69 -15.17 -2.34
N LYS A 53 -2.58 -16.49 -2.18
CA LYS A 53 -1.37 -17.30 -2.34
C LYS A 53 -0.70 -17.15 -3.72
N GLU A 54 -1.24 -16.25 -4.54
CA GLU A 54 -0.91 -15.87 -5.91
C GLU A 54 -0.36 -14.43 -6.01
N SER A 55 -0.34 -13.67 -4.89
CA SER A 55 0.09 -12.26 -4.83
C SER A 55 1.15 -12.01 -3.76
N GLU A 56 1.84 -13.06 -3.34
CA GLU A 56 3.07 -12.97 -2.56
C GLU A 56 4.19 -12.56 -3.50
N SER A 57 4.51 -11.27 -3.58
CA SER A 57 5.63 -10.85 -4.40
C SER A 57 6.85 -10.47 -3.60
N SER A 58 7.99 -10.89 -4.15
CA SER A 58 9.32 -10.82 -3.55
C SER A 58 10.03 -9.48 -3.84
N SER A 59 9.41 -8.59 -4.61
CA SER A 59 10.02 -7.36 -5.12
C SER A 59 9.12 -6.15 -4.95
N TRP A 60 9.74 -5.02 -4.62
CA TRP A 60 9.06 -3.72 -4.46
C TRP A 60 8.21 -3.34 -5.66
N ALA A 61 8.72 -3.55 -6.88
CA ALA A 61 8.01 -3.24 -8.12
C ALA A 61 6.66 -3.96 -8.21
N ASP A 62 6.57 -5.17 -7.65
CA ASP A 62 5.33 -5.94 -7.67
C ASP A 62 4.41 -5.54 -6.52
N ALA A 63 4.95 -5.13 -5.37
CA ALA A 63 4.18 -4.47 -4.32
C ALA A 63 3.47 -3.20 -4.82
N ILE A 64 4.14 -2.43 -5.69
CA ILE A 64 3.53 -1.29 -6.38
C ILE A 64 2.45 -1.73 -7.38
N LYS A 65 2.60 -2.87 -8.05
CA LYS A 65 1.51 -3.40 -8.89
C LYS A 65 0.28 -3.79 -8.08
N LEU A 66 0.44 -4.24 -6.84
CA LEU A 66 -0.70 -4.48 -5.95
C LEU A 66 -1.50 -3.18 -5.71
N LEU A 67 -0.82 -2.04 -5.66
CA LEU A 67 -1.47 -0.72 -5.58
C LEU A 67 -2.13 -0.29 -6.89
N ASP A 68 -1.73 -0.83 -8.03
CA ASP A 68 -2.35 -0.52 -9.33
C ASP A 68 -3.84 -0.94 -9.36
N HIS A 69 -4.24 -1.88 -8.50
CA HIS A 69 -5.66 -2.19 -8.25
C HIS A 69 -6.47 -0.98 -7.71
N TYR A 70 -5.79 0.01 -7.15
CA TYR A 70 -6.35 1.26 -6.64
C TYR A 70 -5.80 2.42 -7.47
N PRO A 71 -6.32 2.68 -8.68
CA PRO A 71 -5.70 3.59 -9.64
C PRO A 71 -5.51 5.04 -9.15
N CYS A 72 -6.17 5.44 -8.07
CA CYS A 72 -6.06 6.77 -7.46
C CYS A 72 -5.28 6.77 -6.13
N TRP A 73 -4.53 5.72 -5.80
CA TRP A 73 -3.84 5.59 -4.51
C TRP A 73 -2.82 6.72 -4.26
N TYR A 74 -2.20 7.25 -5.31
CA TYR A 74 -1.22 8.35 -5.21
C TYR A 74 -1.86 9.70 -4.85
N LEU A 75 -3.18 9.83 -4.94
CA LEU A 75 -3.94 10.99 -4.48
C LEU A 75 -4.39 10.87 -3.02
N LEU A 76 -4.19 9.71 -2.40
CA LEU A 76 -4.53 9.48 -1.01
C LEU A 76 -3.50 10.12 -0.09
N PHE A 77 -3.90 10.32 1.16
CA PHE A 77 -3.03 10.94 2.16
C PHE A 77 -2.22 9.88 2.90
N PRO A 78 -0.89 10.02 3.00
CA PRO A 78 -0.08 9.11 3.77
C PRO A 78 -0.35 9.29 5.27
N ILE A 79 -0.70 8.19 5.94
CA ILE A 79 -0.85 8.14 7.40
C ILE A 79 0.48 7.72 8.04
N GLU A 80 1.12 6.69 7.49
CA GLU A 80 2.39 6.17 7.99
C GLU A 80 3.23 5.68 6.81
N ILE A 81 4.54 5.95 6.82
CA ILE A 81 5.45 5.47 5.78
C ILE A 81 6.73 4.99 6.45
N HIS A 82 7.16 3.80 6.09
CA HIS A 82 8.43 3.25 6.54
C HIS A 82 9.60 4.05 5.97
N HIS A 83 10.51 4.48 6.83
CA HIS A 83 11.63 5.37 6.49
C HIS A 83 12.48 4.86 5.30
N ASP A 84 12.70 3.55 5.20
CA ASP A 84 13.50 2.91 4.14
C ASP A 84 12.82 2.98 2.76
N PHE A 85 11.47 2.95 2.74
CA PHE A 85 10.66 2.94 1.51
C PHE A 85 10.14 4.32 1.14
N LYS A 86 10.27 5.31 2.01
CA LYS A 86 9.75 6.67 1.84
C LYS A 86 10.18 7.29 0.51
N SER A 87 11.48 7.26 0.20
CA SER A 87 12.00 7.81 -1.05
C SER A 87 11.45 7.09 -2.28
N ALA A 88 11.32 5.76 -2.22
CA ALA A 88 10.79 4.97 -3.33
C ALA A 88 9.29 5.23 -3.58
N ILE A 89 8.50 5.41 -2.51
CA ILE A 89 7.07 5.73 -2.61
C ILE A 89 6.89 7.14 -3.16
N PHE A 90 7.67 8.11 -2.69
CA PHE A 90 7.58 9.50 -3.16
C PHE A 90 7.94 9.64 -4.64
N ASP A 91 8.97 8.94 -5.09
CA ASP A 91 9.33 8.86 -6.51
C ASP A 91 8.19 8.27 -7.35
N GLU A 92 7.51 7.23 -6.85
CA GLU A 92 6.36 6.63 -7.54
C GLU A 92 5.13 7.56 -7.56
N VAL A 93 4.86 8.27 -6.46
CA VAL A 93 3.79 9.28 -6.38
C VAL A 93 4.06 10.44 -7.34
N GLU A 94 5.29 10.94 -7.40
CA GLU A 94 5.68 11.98 -8.34
C GLU A 94 5.57 11.51 -9.80
N LYS A 95 5.99 10.28 -10.10
CA LYS A 95 5.85 9.70 -11.44
C LYS A 95 4.41 9.61 -11.90
N ARG A 96 3.48 9.29 -11.00
CA ARG A 96 2.05 9.07 -11.33
C ARG A 96 1.20 10.33 -11.24
N GLY A 97 1.32 11.08 -10.14
CA GLY A 97 0.53 12.26 -9.83
C GLY A 97 1.26 13.59 -10.03
N GLY A 98 2.53 13.55 -10.43
CA GLY A 98 3.36 14.76 -10.58
C GLY A 98 3.77 15.38 -9.25
N SER A 99 4.44 16.52 -9.33
CA SER A 99 4.91 17.26 -8.15
C SER A 99 3.77 17.81 -7.28
N ASP A 100 2.54 17.89 -7.79
CA ASP A 100 1.36 18.35 -7.03
C ASP A 100 0.86 17.31 -6.04
N ALA A 101 0.74 16.05 -6.49
CA ALA A 101 0.45 14.93 -5.59
C ALA A 101 1.55 14.75 -4.55
N LEU A 102 2.82 14.85 -4.95
CA LEU A 102 3.94 14.76 -4.02
C LEU A 102 3.89 15.89 -2.97
N LYS A 103 3.59 17.13 -3.36
CA LYS A 103 3.40 18.24 -2.40
C LYS A 103 2.30 17.94 -1.40
N SER A 104 1.16 17.42 -1.87
CA SER A 104 0.06 17.02 -0.99
C SER A 104 0.51 15.98 0.04
N TRP A 105 1.44 15.10 -0.30
CA TRP A 105 2.00 14.14 0.66
C TRP A 105 2.96 14.78 1.67
N PHE A 106 3.68 15.82 1.28
CA PHE A 106 4.57 16.58 2.17
C PHE A 106 3.80 17.48 3.15
N GLU A 107 2.62 17.98 2.78
CA GLU A 107 1.82 18.85 3.65
C GLU A 107 1.24 18.12 4.88
N TYR A 108 1.21 16.78 4.87
CA TYR A 108 0.67 15.94 5.94
C TYR A 108 1.74 15.18 6.76
N GLN A 109 3.03 15.46 6.53
CA GLN A 109 4.18 14.84 7.22
C GLN A 109 4.85 15.80 8.21
#